data_AF-A0A1X2LWA3-F1
#
_entry.id   AF-A0A1X2LWA3-F1
#
_cell.length_a   1.000
_cell.length_b   1.000
_cell.length_c   1.000
_cell.angle_alpha   90.00
_cell.angle_beta   90.00
_cell.angle_gamma   90.00
#
_symmetry.space_group_name_H-M   'P 1'
#
loop_
_entity.id
_entity.type
_entity.pdbx_description
1 polymer ?
#
loop_
_entity_poly.entity_id
_entity_poly.type
_entity_poly.pdbx_seq_one_letter_code
_entity_poly.pdbx_strand_id
1 'polypeptide(L)'
;MERALTSHGTDSAPAFVVTTRGTLTPFSIDDDAFAEWLVAHGGELARNLLARGDQAPGQALSDLAHWALSAAVLVGDPGIELNVHGCVTEETGYVVRLNNRGGHQQLVGLIRGWHELRWPPSDLTLSEKIRCYLQQVCDVANTLLNDLRATPPPRHARCWDSAAVDRYPVARSGY
;
A
#
# COMPACT_ATOMS: atom_id res chain seq x y z
N MET A 1 16.36 7.80 52.07
CA MET A 1 15.22 7.16 51.36
C MET A 1 14.75 8.18 50.33
N GLU A 2 15.32 8.19 49.12
CA GLU A 2 14.85 7.42 47.93
C GLU A 2 13.35 7.65 47.66
N ARG A 3 12.89 8.05 46.47
CA ARG A 3 13.52 8.23 45.15
C ARG A 3 12.59 9.07 44.26
N ALA A 4 13.18 9.82 43.34
CA ALA A 4 12.51 10.61 42.31
C ALA A 4 11.74 9.74 41.30
N LEU A 5 10.53 10.15 40.95
CA LEU A 5 9.77 9.65 39.79
C LEU A 5 10.34 10.29 38.52
N THR A 6 11.32 9.64 37.88
CA THR A 6 11.71 9.99 36.52
C THR A 6 10.73 9.38 35.54
N SER A 7 9.98 10.26 34.87
CA SER A 7 9.21 10.01 33.67
C SER A 7 9.99 9.11 32.70
N HIS A 8 9.45 7.91 32.44
CA HIS A 8 9.94 7.05 31.38
C HIS A 8 9.38 7.59 30.07
N GLY A 9 10.15 8.44 29.40
CA GLY A 9 9.91 8.76 28.01
C GLY A 9 10.05 7.47 27.21
N THR A 10 8.93 6.84 26.89
CA THR A 10 8.86 5.79 25.87
C THR A 10 9.11 6.43 24.52
N ASP A 11 10.38 6.66 24.23
CA ASP A 11 10.87 6.80 22.86
C ASP A 11 10.86 5.38 22.25
N SER A 12 9.63 4.86 22.03
CA SER A 12 9.46 3.53 21.45
C SER A 12 9.82 3.65 19.98
N ALA A 13 11.09 3.37 19.68
CA ALA A 13 11.50 3.10 18.31
C ALA A 13 10.54 2.06 17.71
N PRO A 14 10.12 2.24 16.45
CA PRO A 14 9.19 1.32 15.82
C PRO A 14 9.79 -0.10 15.79
N ALA A 15 8.98 -1.11 16.15
CA ALA A 15 9.41 -2.50 16.22
C ALA A 15 9.90 -3.06 14.86
N PHE A 16 9.46 -2.46 13.76
CA PHE A 16 9.98 -2.67 12.42
C PHE A 16 9.78 -1.41 11.57
N VAL A 17 10.63 -1.24 10.55
CA VAL A 17 10.53 -0.13 9.59
C VAL A 17 10.39 -0.72 8.20
N VAL A 18 9.34 -0.30 7.49
CA VAL A 18 9.18 -0.61 6.07
C VAL A 18 9.88 0.48 5.28
N THR A 19 10.90 0.10 4.51
CA THR A 19 11.65 1.02 3.64
C THR A 19 11.44 0.63 2.19
N THR A 20 11.35 1.63 1.32
CA THR A 20 11.20 1.44 -0.12
C THR A 20 12.55 1.74 -0.77
N ARG A 21 12.99 0.89 -1.71
CA ARG A 21 14.19 1.15 -2.51
C ARG A 21 13.76 1.58 -3.90
N GLY A 22 14.05 2.83 -4.25
CA GLY A 22 13.74 3.38 -5.57
C GLY A 22 12.40 4.11 -5.66
N THR A 23 12.08 4.58 -6.86
CA THR A 23 10.84 5.30 -7.14
C THR A 23 9.71 4.29 -7.35
N LEU A 24 8.78 4.20 -6.41
CA LEU A 24 7.59 3.38 -6.58
C LEU A 24 6.68 3.98 -7.66
N THR A 25 6.18 3.15 -8.56
CA THR A 25 5.20 3.59 -9.56
C THR A 25 3.79 3.58 -8.93
N PRO A 26 3.04 4.70 -8.97
CA PRO A 26 1.67 4.71 -8.46
C PRO A 26 0.77 3.78 -9.29
N PHE A 27 -0.25 3.23 -8.65
CA PHE A 27 -1.27 2.45 -9.32
C PHE A 27 -2.15 3.36 -10.18
N SER A 28 -2.45 2.93 -11.40
CA SER A 28 -3.33 3.63 -12.33
C SER A 28 -4.06 2.64 -13.23
N ILE A 29 -5.06 3.14 -13.95
CA ILE A 29 -5.79 2.37 -14.94
C ILE A 29 -5.09 2.60 -16.29
N ASP A 30 -4.71 1.52 -16.96
CA ASP A 30 -4.28 1.56 -18.35
C ASP A 30 -5.53 1.71 -19.23
N ASP A 31 -5.68 2.86 -19.87
CA ASP A 31 -6.88 3.21 -20.63
C ASP A 31 -7.07 2.34 -21.89
N ASP A 32 -5.97 1.91 -22.52
CA ASP A 32 -6.02 1.06 -23.71
C ASP A 32 -6.42 -0.37 -23.32
N ALA A 33 -5.75 -0.94 -22.30
CA ALA A 33 -6.13 -2.24 -21.76
C ALA A 33 -7.56 -2.24 -21.20
N PHE A 34 -8.00 -1.14 -20.57
CA PHE A 34 -9.37 -0.98 -20.09
C PHE A 34 -10.39 -1.00 -21.23
N ALA A 35 -10.13 -0.28 -22.31
CA ALA A 35 -11.00 -0.27 -23.48
C ALA A 35 -11.11 -1.67 -24.12
N GLU A 36 -9.99 -2.36 -24.31
CA GLU A 36 -9.96 -3.72 -24.84
C GLU A 36 -10.70 -4.71 -23.93
N TRP A 37 -10.48 -4.60 -22.62
CA TRP A 37 -11.14 -5.44 -21.62
C TRP A 37 -12.65 -5.25 -21.62
N LEU A 38 -13.14 -4.01 -21.75
CA LEU A 38 -14.57 -3.71 -21.89
C LEU A 38 -15.17 -4.27 -23.17
N VAL A 39 -14.45 -4.23 -24.29
CA VAL A 39 -14.92 -4.83 -25.55
C VAL A 39 -15.03 -6.34 -25.43
N ALA A 40 -14.04 -6.99 -24.80
CA ALA A 40 -14.00 -8.44 -24.66
C ALA A 40 -14.96 -8.98 -23.59
N HIS A 41 -15.14 -8.29 -22.46
CA HIS A 41 -15.83 -8.80 -21.28
C HIS A 41 -17.01 -7.93 -20.81
N GLY A 42 -17.37 -6.87 -21.53
CA GLY A 42 -18.40 -5.90 -21.12
C GLY A 42 -19.74 -6.52 -20.75
N GLY A 43 -20.17 -7.57 -21.47
CA GLY A 43 -21.42 -8.28 -21.16
C GLY A 43 -21.37 -9.15 -19.90
N GLU A 44 -20.18 -9.61 -19.49
CA GLU A 44 -19.97 -10.31 -18.22
C GLU A 44 -19.81 -9.31 -17.07
N LEU A 45 -19.07 -8.23 -17.31
CA LEU A 45 -18.93 -7.11 -16.37
C LEU A 45 -20.28 -6.46 -16.06
N ALA A 46 -21.18 -6.35 -17.04
CA ALA A 46 -22.54 -5.85 -16.82
C ALA A 46 -23.35 -6.74 -15.87
N ARG A 47 -23.15 -8.07 -15.92
CA ARG A 47 -23.87 -9.05 -15.10
C ARG A 47 -23.31 -9.14 -13.68
N ASN A 48 -22.01 -8.92 -13.54
CA ASN A 48 -21.28 -8.98 -12.27
C ASN A 48 -21.05 -7.59 -11.66
N LEU A 49 -21.67 -6.54 -12.21
CA LEU A 49 -21.50 -5.19 -11.69
C LEU A 49 -22.17 -5.08 -10.32
N LEU A 50 -21.39 -4.58 -9.35
CA LEU A 50 -21.83 -4.19 -8.01
C LEU A 50 -23.16 -3.44 -8.04
N ALA A 51 -24.19 -4.08 -7.51
CA ALA A 51 -25.48 -3.48 -7.23
C ALA A 51 -25.60 -3.15 -5.74
N ARG A 52 -26.31 -2.06 -5.43
CA ARG A 52 -26.53 -1.61 -4.03
C ARG A 52 -27.26 -2.65 -3.16
N GLY A 53 -27.93 -3.63 -3.78
CA GLY A 53 -28.62 -4.73 -3.10
C GLY A 53 -27.84 -6.04 -3.03
N ASP A 54 -26.58 -6.07 -3.49
CA ASP A 54 -25.76 -7.26 -3.42
C ASP A 54 -25.48 -7.62 -1.95
N GLN A 55 -25.55 -8.92 -1.64
CA GLN A 55 -25.35 -9.43 -0.29
C GLN A 55 -23.88 -9.33 0.19
N ALA A 56 -22.94 -9.13 -0.73
CA ALA A 56 -21.51 -9.02 -0.44
C ALA A 56 -20.82 -8.03 -1.41
N PRO A 57 -21.11 -6.72 -1.32
CA PRO A 57 -20.57 -5.72 -2.23
C PRO A 57 -19.05 -5.57 -2.08
N GLY A 58 -18.49 -5.82 -0.89
CA GLY A 58 -17.03 -5.88 -0.73
C GLY A 58 -16.40 -6.97 -1.60
N GLN A 59 -16.99 -8.17 -1.61
CA GLN A 59 -16.48 -9.31 -2.38
C GLN A 59 -16.54 -9.04 -3.89
N ALA A 60 -17.65 -8.48 -4.38
CA ALA A 60 -17.78 -8.13 -5.79
C ALA A 60 -16.73 -7.08 -6.23
N LEU A 61 -16.34 -6.13 -5.36
CA LEU A 61 -15.25 -5.21 -5.65
C LEU A 61 -13.89 -5.92 -5.67
N SER A 62 -13.67 -6.84 -4.74
CA SER A 62 -12.47 -7.68 -4.70
C SER A 62 -12.30 -8.47 -5.99
N ASP A 63 -13.37 -9.12 -6.47
CA ASP A 63 -13.37 -9.91 -7.69
C ASP A 63 -13.13 -9.03 -8.92
N LEU A 64 -13.78 -7.85 -8.97
CA LEU A 64 -13.58 -6.86 -10.04
C LEU A 64 -12.11 -6.39 -10.10
N ALA A 65 -11.52 -6.07 -8.95
CA ALA A 65 -10.12 -5.64 -8.87
C ALA A 65 -9.16 -6.76 -9.29
N HIS A 66 -9.45 -8.01 -8.88
CA HIS A 66 -8.66 -9.17 -9.28
C HIS A 66 -8.71 -9.42 -10.80
N TRP A 67 -9.88 -9.29 -11.42
CA TRP A 67 -10.02 -9.41 -12.87
C TRP A 67 -9.29 -8.29 -13.61
N ALA A 68 -9.41 -7.05 -13.14
CA ALA A 68 -8.70 -5.91 -13.73
C ALA A 68 -7.17 -6.07 -13.62
N LEU A 69 -6.66 -6.58 -12.50
CA LEU A 69 -5.23 -6.91 -12.35
C LEU A 69 -4.80 -8.04 -13.30
N SER A 70 -5.62 -9.08 -13.44
CA SER A 70 -5.33 -10.22 -14.33
C SER A 70 -5.35 -9.82 -15.81
N ALA A 71 -6.17 -8.84 -16.18
CA ALA A 71 -6.26 -8.28 -17.51
C ALA A 71 -5.26 -7.14 -17.79
N ALA A 72 -4.34 -6.85 -16.86
CA ALA A 72 -3.40 -5.72 -16.94
C ALA A 72 -4.07 -4.33 -17.09
N VAL A 73 -5.35 -4.22 -16.73
CA VAL A 73 -6.08 -2.95 -16.67
C VAL A 73 -5.58 -2.09 -15.52
N LEU A 74 -5.30 -2.73 -14.38
CA LEU A 74 -4.66 -2.07 -13.25
C LEU A 74 -3.15 -2.25 -13.34
N VAL A 75 -2.43 -1.15 -13.56
CA VAL A 75 -0.98 -1.11 -13.67
C VAL A 75 -0.38 -0.38 -12.46
N GLY A 76 0.81 -0.79 -12.05
CA GLY A 76 1.52 -0.20 -10.92
C GLY A 76 2.94 -0.71 -10.84
N ASP A 77 3.58 -0.53 -9.69
CA ASP A 77 4.95 -0.99 -9.48
C ASP A 77 5.05 -2.54 -9.57
N PRO A 78 5.92 -3.11 -10.43
CA PRO A 78 6.03 -4.56 -10.59
C PRO A 78 6.57 -5.27 -9.33
N GLY A 79 7.23 -4.54 -8.44
CA GLY A 79 7.68 -5.03 -7.14
C GLY A 79 6.58 -5.07 -6.08
N ILE A 80 5.39 -4.54 -6.36
CA ILE A 80 4.27 -4.45 -5.42
C ILE A 80 3.07 -5.20 -5.97
N GLU A 81 2.52 -6.08 -5.15
CA GLU A 81 1.26 -6.76 -5.42
C GLU A 81 0.12 -6.03 -4.69
N LEU A 82 -0.90 -5.63 -5.45
CA LEU A 82 -2.13 -5.03 -4.95
C LEU A 82 -3.15 -6.13 -4.69
N ASN A 83 -3.60 -6.27 -3.45
CA ASN A 83 -4.67 -7.18 -3.07
C ASN A 83 -5.83 -6.37 -2.49
N VAL A 84 -7.04 -6.64 -2.97
CA VAL A 84 -8.28 -6.12 -2.43
C VAL A 84 -8.99 -7.26 -1.72
N HIS A 85 -9.46 -7.01 -0.50
CA HIS A 85 -10.21 -7.98 0.28
C HIS A 85 -11.55 -7.36 0.67
N GLY A 86 -12.62 -7.93 0.13
CA GLY A 86 -13.98 -7.61 0.53
C GLY A 86 -14.41 -8.37 1.78
N CYS A 87 -15.40 -7.84 2.50
CA CYS A 87 -16.15 -8.67 3.44
C CYS A 87 -17.22 -9.47 2.68
N VAL A 88 -17.45 -10.70 3.16
CA VAL A 88 -18.48 -11.62 2.63
C VAL A 88 -19.86 -11.38 3.25
N THR A 89 -19.98 -10.38 4.11
CA THR A 89 -21.23 -9.96 4.74
C THR A 89 -21.84 -8.76 4.01
N GLU A 90 -23.01 -8.29 4.46
CA GLU A 90 -23.68 -7.09 3.94
C GLU A 90 -22.90 -5.78 4.20
N GLU A 91 -21.71 -5.87 4.80
CA GLU A 91 -20.85 -4.72 5.02
C GLU A 91 -20.35 -4.14 3.68
N THR A 92 -20.56 -2.84 3.52
CA THR A 92 -20.28 -2.10 2.28
C THR A 92 -18.83 -1.65 2.19
N GLY A 93 -17.86 -2.47 2.56
CA GLY A 93 -16.47 -2.04 2.59
C GLY A 93 -15.45 -3.11 2.21
N TYR A 94 -14.22 -2.63 2.11
CA TYR A 94 -13.09 -3.38 1.59
C TYR A 94 -11.79 -2.95 2.26
N VAL A 95 -10.80 -3.84 2.25
CA VAL A 95 -9.45 -3.59 2.72
C VAL A 95 -8.52 -3.66 1.52
N VAL A 96 -7.66 -2.66 1.38
CA VAL A 96 -6.56 -2.67 0.41
C VAL A 96 -5.28 -3.08 1.12
N ARG A 97 -4.61 -4.09 0.56
CA ARG A 97 -3.36 -4.65 1.06
C ARG A 97 -2.30 -4.58 -0.03
N LEU A 98 -1.18 -3.92 0.26
CA LEU A 98 0.00 -3.90 -0.61
C LEU A 98 1.05 -4.87 -0.10
N ASN A 99 1.42 -5.86 -0.90
CA ASN A 99 2.48 -6.82 -0.57
C ASN A 99 3.74 -6.55 -1.38
N ASN A 100 4.91 -6.82 -0.81
CA ASN A 100 6.15 -6.82 -1.56
C ASN A 100 6.30 -8.15 -2.32
N ARG A 101 6.32 -8.07 -3.66
CA ARG A 101 6.45 -9.23 -4.54
C ARG A 101 7.87 -9.80 -4.54
N GLY A 102 8.89 -8.93 -4.38
CA GLY A 102 10.31 -9.29 -4.44
C GLY A 102 10.98 -9.56 -3.10
N GLY A 103 10.31 -9.31 -1.98
CA GLY A 103 10.86 -9.48 -0.64
C GLY A 103 10.60 -10.85 -0.03
N HIS A 104 11.45 -11.27 0.92
CA HIS A 104 11.22 -12.47 1.75
C HIS A 104 10.06 -12.32 2.76
N GLN A 105 9.32 -11.20 2.72
CA GLN A 105 8.25 -10.84 3.64
C GLN A 105 6.89 -10.71 2.94
N GLN A 106 6.56 -11.63 2.03
CA GLN A 106 5.26 -11.67 1.32
C GLN A 106 4.05 -11.74 2.27
N LEU A 107 4.26 -12.20 3.52
CA LEU A 107 3.24 -12.25 4.57
C LEU A 107 2.98 -10.89 5.24
N VAL A 108 3.91 -9.93 5.13
CA VAL A 108 3.75 -8.59 5.68
C VAL A 108 3.21 -7.68 4.57
N GLY A 109 1.91 -7.40 4.63
CA GLY A 109 1.24 -6.48 3.71
C GLY A 109 0.86 -5.20 4.43
N LEU A 110 1.06 -4.08 3.75
CA LEU A 110 0.61 -2.78 4.24
C LEU A 110 -0.88 -2.64 4.01
N ILE A 111 -1.61 -2.41 5.10
CA ILE A 111 -3.06 -2.21 5.07
C ILE A 111 -3.39 -0.82 5.60
N ARG A 112 -4.41 -0.18 5.03
CA ARG A 112 -4.96 1.08 5.56
C ARG A 112 -6.34 0.85 6.19
N GLY A 113 -6.43 -0.15 7.05
CA GLY A 113 -7.70 -0.46 7.72
C GLY A 113 -8.86 -0.68 6.74
N TRP A 114 -10.06 -0.38 7.21
CA TRP A 114 -11.30 -0.58 6.49
C TRP A 114 -11.70 0.66 5.67
N HIS A 115 -12.10 0.46 4.42
CA HIS A 115 -12.60 1.50 3.54
C HIS A 115 -14.05 1.24 3.14
N GLU A 116 -14.90 2.25 3.29
CA GLU A 116 -16.28 2.19 2.81
C GLU A 116 -16.32 2.35 1.29
N LEU A 117 -17.04 1.45 0.62
CA LEU A 117 -17.30 1.47 -0.81
C LEU A 117 -18.16 2.69 -1.16
N ARG A 118 -17.66 3.54 -2.05
CA ARG A 118 -18.46 4.65 -2.57
C ARG A 118 -19.16 4.22 -3.85
N TRP A 119 -20.48 4.28 -3.80
CA TRP A 119 -21.32 3.98 -4.94
C TRP A 119 -21.24 5.11 -5.98
N PRO A 120 -20.90 4.81 -7.25
CA PRO A 120 -20.95 5.78 -8.31
C PRO A 120 -22.39 6.28 -8.55
N PRO A 121 -22.56 7.48 -9.12
CA PRO A 121 -23.85 7.98 -9.57
C PRO A 121 -24.56 7.00 -10.51
N SER A 122 -25.89 6.91 -10.40
CA SER A 122 -26.70 5.93 -11.13
C SER A 122 -26.79 6.18 -12.63
N ASP A 123 -26.62 7.44 -13.04
CA ASP A 123 -26.67 7.95 -14.42
C ASP A 123 -25.42 7.64 -15.24
N LEU A 124 -24.35 7.16 -14.61
CA LEU A 124 -23.14 6.74 -15.30
C LEU A 124 -23.34 5.47 -16.13
N THR A 125 -22.65 5.43 -17.27
CA THR A 125 -22.51 4.24 -18.11
C THR A 125 -21.77 3.13 -17.34
N LEU A 126 -21.88 1.89 -17.84
CA LEU A 126 -21.18 0.74 -17.26
C LEU A 126 -19.66 0.99 -17.14
N SER A 127 -19.06 1.48 -18.22
CA SER A 127 -17.63 1.78 -18.29
C SER A 127 -17.21 2.82 -17.25
N GLU A 128 -17.99 3.89 -17.10
CA GLU A 128 -17.74 4.93 -16.09
C GLU A 128 -17.88 4.39 -14.66
N LYS A 129 -18.89 3.55 -14.40
CA LYS A 129 -19.07 2.92 -13.08
C LYS A 129 -17.90 2.02 -12.71
N ILE A 130 -17.47 1.16 -13.62
CA ILE A 130 -16.31 0.29 -13.41
C ILE A 130 -15.05 1.12 -13.18
N ARG A 131 -14.85 2.17 -13.99
CA ARG A 131 -13.72 3.08 -13.83
C ARG A 131 -13.74 3.76 -12.46
N CYS A 132 -14.90 4.21 -11.97
CA CYS A 132 -15.05 4.78 -10.63
C CYS A 132 -14.65 3.81 -9.52
N TYR A 133 -15.02 2.52 -9.62
CA TYR A 133 -14.63 1.53 -8.62
C TYR A 133 -13.13 1.24 -8.64
N LEU A 134 -12.55 1.03 -9.83
CA LEU A 134 -11.12 0.79 -9.97
C LEU A 134 -10.30 2.01 -9.51
N GLN A 135 -10.76 3.23 -9.81
CA GLN A 135 -10.11 4.46 -9.38
C GLN A 135 -10.10 4.58 -7.85
N GLN A 136 -11.19 4.22 -7.17
CA GLN A 136 -11.21 4.19 -5.69
C GLN A 136 -10.15 3.26 -5.11
N VAL A 137 -9.94 2.09 -5.73
CA VAL A 137 -8.89 1.16 -5.33
C VAL A 137 -7.51 1.78 -5.55
N CYS A 138 -7.26 2.39 -6.73
CA CYS A 138 -6.02 3.10 -7.03
C CYS A 138 -5.74 4.23 -6.03
N ASP A 139 -6.74 5.05 -5.70
CA ASP A 139 -6.58 6.20 -4.81
C ASP A 139 -6.19 5.76 -3.39
N VAL A 140 -6.83 4.70 -2.88
CA VAL A 140 -6.50 4.12 -1.58
C VAL A 140 -5.09 3.52 -1.61
N ALA A 141 -4.74 2.75 -2.64
CA ALA A 141 -3.41 2.17 -2.81
C ALA A 141 -2.33 3.24 -2.93
N ASN A 142 -2.57 4.32 -3.68
CA ASN A 142 -1.64 5.42 -3.86
C ASN A 142 -1.48 6.26 -2.58
N THR A 143 -2.54 6.38 -1.78
CA THR A 143 -2.41 7.01 -0.46
C THR A 143 -1.49 6.19 0.44
N LEU A 144 -1.66 4.86 0.47
CA LEU A 144 -0.74 3.95 1.16
C LEU A 144 0.71 4.11 0.69
N LEU A 145 0.93 4.17 -0.63
CA LEU A 145 2.27 4.38 -1.20
C LEU A 145 2.86 5.74 -0.80
N ASN A 146 2.05 6.79 -0.74
CA ASN A 146 2.50 8.12 -0.33
C ASN A 146 2.81 8.21 1.17
N ASP A 147 2.03 7.53 2.03
CA ASP A 147 2.29 7.45 3.47
C ASP A 147 3.67 6.80 3.74
N LEU A 148 4.07 5.80 2.94
CA LEU A 148 5.41 5.23 3.00
C LEU A 148 6.51 6.21 2.61
N ARG A 149 6.29 7.02 1.58
CA ARG A 149 7.25 8.05 1.15
C ARG A 149 7.40 9.17 2.16
N ALA A 150 6.33 9.50 2.87
CA ALA A 150 6.30 10.54 3.89
C ALA A 150 6.96 10.11 5.21
N THR A 151 7.22 8.81 5.40
CA THR A 151 7.87 8.30 6.61
C THR A 151 9.39 8.56 6.54
N PRO A 152 9.95 9.52 7.29
CA PRO A 152 11.40 9.72 7.32
C PRO A 152 12.08 8.48 7.91
N PRO A 153 13.28 8.10 7.44
CA PRO A 153 14.04 7.04 8.10
C PRO A 153 14.26 7.43 9.58
N PRO A 154 14.24 6.45 10.52
CA PRO A 154 14.49 6.73 11.92
C PRO A 154 15.82 7.46 12.08
N ARG A 155 15.80 8.62 12.75
CA ARG A 155 16.97 9.48 12.99
C ARG A 155 17.88 8.91 14.08
N HIS A 156 18.27 7.64 14.02
CA HIS A 156 19.21 7.04 14.97
C HIS A 156 20.21 6.07 14.30
N ALA A 157 20.85 6.53 13.22
CA ALA A 157 22.07 5.87 12.70
C ALA A 157 23.04 6.86 12.03
N ARG A 158 23.16 8.10 12.55
CA ARG A 158 24.35 8.95 12.33
C ARG A 158 25.16 9.08 13.61
N CYS A 159 25.57 7.93 14.11
CA CYS A 159 26.68 7.77 15.03
C CYS A 159 27.14 6.36 14.65
N TRP A 160 28.01 6.18 13.66
CA TRP A 160 29.44 6.39 13.79
C TRP A 160 30.03 6.69 12.40
N ASP A 161 30.81 7.75 12.29
CA ASP A 161 32.12 7.73 11.59
C ASP A 161 32.71 9.14 11.58
N SER A 162 33.53 9.40 12.59
CA SER A 162 34.74 10.21 12.43
C SER A 162 35.69 9.71 13.50
N ALA A 163 36.41 8.65 13.12
CA ALA A 163 37.55 8.16 13.85
C ALA A 163 38.50 9.33 14.13
N ALA A 164 38.64 9.66 15.42
CA ALA A 164 39.79 10.37 15.93
C ALA A 164 41.01 9.46 15.73
N VAL A 165 41.67 9.59 14.59
CA VAL A 165 43.09 9.24 14.48
C VAL A 165 43.85 10.45 14.98
N ASP A 166 43.99 10.56 16.31
CA ASP A 166 45.09 11.31 16.87
C ASP A 166 46.02 10.37 17.63
N ARG A 167 47.29 10.54 17.32
CA ARG A 167 48.39 9.62 17.55
C ARG A 167 48.81 9.71 19.01
N TYR A 168 48.94 8.57 19.67
CA TYR A 168 49.79 8.46 20.85
C TYR A 168 51.27 8.60 20.43
N PRO A 169 52.06 9.56 20.97
CA PRO A 169 53.50 9.46 20.91
C PRO A 169 54.01 8.52 22.01
N VAL A 170 54.55 7.37 21.59
CA VAL A 170 55.34 6.49 22.46
C VAL A 170 56.68 7.16 22.75
N ALA A 171 56.96 7.38 24.02
CA ALA A 171 58.27 7.76 24.51
C ALA A 171 59.31 6.67 24.14
N ARG A 172 60.38 7.06 23.45
CA ARG A 172 61.62 6.27 23.38
C ARG A 172 62.78 7.11 23.89
N SER A 173 63.27 6.68 25.05
CA SER A 173 64.56 7.00 25.64
C SER A 173 65.68 6.30 24.88
N GLY A 174 66.85 6.94 24.78
CA GLY A 174 68.12 6.31 24.42
C GLY A 174 68.97 7.11 23.45
N TYR A 175 69.84 7.99 23.98
CA TYR A 175 71.31 7.86 23.99
C TYR A 175 71.90 8.86 24.99
#